data_AF-A0A830E9G6-F1
#
_entry.id   AF-A0A830E9G6-F1
#
_cell.length_a   1.000
_cell.length_b   1.000
_cell.length_c   1.000
_cell.angle_alpha   90.00
_cell.angle_beta   90.00
_cell.angle_gamma   90.00
#
_symmetry.space_group_name_H-M   'P 1'
#
loop_
_entity.id
_entity.type
_entity.pdbx_description
1 polymer ?
#
loop_
_entity_poly.entity_id
_entity_poly.type
_entity_poly.pdbx_seq_one_letter_code
_entity_poly.pdbx_strand_id
1 'polypeptide(L)'
;MASHTDTIDTMYADIEDGKRHDIAVELVTRRAIDCDGEHVHRLLVTDQSGRQFTVLATPDSEALLGLKTGGTHRISGLLGAVPLTSGDDIGAVCPDCGGQLRPGQVVDAAGAAVTQAASQLSLDEPFGIIDVRTTVRRVRDDRSLVNDWTPMDDDRSVSPPDYVCASCGCRVDAYELREAAETDQMLEN
;
A
#
# COMPACT_ATOMS: atom_id res chain seq x y z
N MET A 1 -32.48 -1.88 -23.95
CA MET A 1 -32.52 -2.34 -22.56
C MET A 1 -31.09 -2.20 -22.05
N ALA A 2 -30.82 -1.14 -21.28
CA ALA A 2 -29.50 -0.87 -20.74
C ALA A 2 -29.26 -1.84 -19.57
N SER A 3 -28.27 -2.70 -19.72
CA SER A 3 -27.77 -3.51 -18.62
C SER A 3 -27.21 -2.55 -17.57
N HIS A 4 -27.88 -2.48 -16.41
CA HIS A 4 -27.29 -1.95 -15.19
C HIS A 4 -26.11 -2.86 -14.86
N THR A 5 -24.89 -2.42 -15.16
CA THR A 5 -23.72 -2.97 -14.52
C THR A 5 -23.67 -2.32 -13.15
N ASP A 6 -24.26 -3.00 -12.16
CA ASP A 6 -23.94 -2.78 -10.74
C ASP A 6 -22.40 -2.82 -10.66
N THR A 7 -21.78 -1.64 -10.56
CA THR A 7 -20.38 -1.57 -10.17
C THR A 7 -20.38 -2.08 -8.74
N ILE A 8 -19.85 -3.27 -8.50
CA ILE A 8 -19.66 -3.78 -7.14
C ILE A 8 -18.78 -2.74 -6.44
N ASP A 9 -19.41 -1.95 -5.57
CA ASP A 9 -18.68 -0.99 -4.74
C ASP A 9 -17.83 -1.81 -3.76
N THR A 10 -16.53 -1.86 -4.03
CA THR A 10 -15.57 -2.56 -3.17
C THR A 10 -15.64 -1.96 -1.78
N MET A 11 -15.69 -2.80 -0.74
CA MET A 11 -15.68 -2.38 0.66
C MET A 11 -14.32 -2.66 1.29
N TYR A 12 -14.12 -2.21 2.52
CA TYR A 12 -12.93 -2.56 3.29
C TYR A 12 -12.70 -4.09 3.34
N ALA A 13 -13.77 -4.87 3.46
CA ALA A 13 -13.69 -6.33 3.58
C ALA A 13 -13.14 -7.02 2.33
N ASP A 14 -13.16 -6.32 1.19
CA ASP A 14 -12.68 -6.82 -0.09
C ASP A 14 -11.21 -6.41 -0.36
N ILE A 15 -10.55 -5.68 0.56
CA ILE A 15 -9.15 -5.31 0.42
C ILE A 15 -8.28 -6.57 0.51
N GLU A 16 -7.58 -6.87 -0.58
CA GLU A 16 -6.69 -8.01 -0.70
C GLU A 16 -5.23 -7.54 -0.82
N ASP A 17 -4.31 -8.34 -0.26
CA ASP A 17 -2.88 -8.01 -0.31
C ASP A 17 -2.37 -7.94 -1.74
N GLY A 18 -1.70 -6.84 -2.08
CA GLY A 18 -1.07 -6.65 -3.39
C GLY A 18 -2.05 -6.33 -4.52
N LYS A 19 -3.36 -6.36 -4.27
CA LYS A 19 -4.37 -6.04 -5.28
C LYS A 19 -4.74 -4.57 -5.27
N ARG A 20 -5.24 -4.11 -6.42
CA ARG A 20 -5.75 -2.75 -6.59
C ARG A 20 -7.26 -2.75 -6.60
N HIS A 21 -7.82 -1.77 -5.90
CA HIS A 21 -9.24 -1.69 -5.63
C HIS A 21 -9.80 -0.31 -5.95
N ASP A 22 -11.05 -0.30 -6.37
CA ASP A 22 -11.85 0.89 -6.60
C ASP A 22 -12.88 1.01 -5.48
N ILE A 23 -12.69 1.98 -4.57
CA ILE A 23 -13.51 2.11 -3.36
C ILE A 23 -14.04 3.53 -3.19
N ALA A 24 -15.31 3.64 -2.79
CA ALA A 24 -15.91 4.90 -2.37
C ALA A 24 -15.80 5.06 -0.85
N VAL A 25 -15.21 6.19 -0.41
CA VAL A 25 -14.99 6.47 1.01
C VAL A 25 -15.28 7.91 1.39
N GLU A 26 -15.71 8.13 2.61
CA GLU A 26 -15.72 9.46 3.23
C GLU A 26 -14.38 9.73 3.92
N LEU A 27 -13.78 10.90 3.68
CA LEU A 27 -12.57 11.30 4.38
C LEU A 27 -12.88 11.85 5.78
N VAL A 28 -12.48 11.14 6.83
CA VAL A 28 -12.68 11.55 8.23
C VAL A 28 -11.57 12.48 8.70
N THR A 29 -10.30 12.10 8.54
CA THR A 29 -9.16 12.95 8.90
C THR A 29 -7.96 12.75 7.98
N ARG A 30 -7.09 13.76 7.88
CA ARG A 30 -5.79 13.72 7.21
C ARG A 30 -4.72 14.23 8.16
N ARG A 31 -3.62 13.49 8.30
CA ARG A 31 -2.46 13.86 9.12
C ARG A 31 -1.18 13.54 8.37
N ALA A 32 -0.21 14.46 8.39
CA ALA A 32 1.14 14.17 7.90
C ALA A 32 1.94 13.43 8.98
N ILE A 33 2.77 12.49 8.55
CA ILE A 33 3.72 11.72 9.34
C ILE A 33 5.09 12.00 8.75
N ASP A 34 6.02 12.40 9.60
CA ASP A 34 7.41 12.60 9.21
C ASP A 34 8.14 11.25 9.27
N CYS A 35 8.74 10.89 8.14
CA CYS A 35 9.51 9.67 7.94
C CYS A 35 10.87 10.07 7.38
N ASP A 36 11.80 10.41 8.28
CA ASP A 36 13.18 10.78 7.94
C ASP A 36 13.30 11.91 6.89
N GLY A 37 12.43 12.93 6.99
CA GLY A 37 12.39 14.08 6.09
C GLY A 37 11.46 13.93 4.88
N GLU A 38 10.86 12.75 4.69
CA GLU A 38 9.74 12.54 3.76
C GLU A 38 8.39 12.59 4.50
N HIS A 39 7.36 13.14 3.85
CA HIS A 39 6.05 13.28 4.47
C HIS A 39 5.05 12.27 3.89
N VAL A 40 4.71 11.25 4.68
CA VAL A 40 3.61 10.34 4.37
C VAL A 40 2.31 10.90 4.94
N HIS A 41 1.22 10.86 4.18
CA HIS A 41 -0.07 11.28 4.69
C HIS A 41 -0.91 10.08 5.14
N ARG A 42 -1.29 10.08 6.42
CA ARG A 42 -2.30 9.20 6.96
C ARG A 42 -3.68 9.79 6.74
N LEU A 43 -4.54 9.04 6.06
CA LEU A 43 -5.95 9.30 5.92
C LEU A 43 -6.73 8.31 6.77
N LEU A 44 -7.69 8.80 7.56
CA LEU A 44 -8.72 7.95 8.14
C LEU A 44 -9.96 8.11 7.29
N VAL A 45 -10.47 7.00 6.77
CA VAL A 45 -11.61 7.01 5.85
C VAL A 45 -12.69 6.04 6.32
N THR A 46 -13.93 6.30 5.95
CA THR A 46 -15.09 5.42 6.22
C THR A 46 -15.63 4.89 4.89
N ASP A 47 -15.79 3.57 4.75
CA ASP A 47 -16.45 3.00 3.58
C ASP A 47 -17.99 3.08 3.68
N GLN A 48 -18.68 2.57 2.66
CA GLN A 48 -20.14 2.52 2.62
C GLN A 48 -20.79 1.61 3.68
N SER A 49 -20.05 0.66 4.25
CA SER A 49 -20.53 -0.17 5.36
C SER A 49 -20.47 0.56 6.71
N GLY A 50 -19.85 1.75 6.73
CA GLY A 50 -19.58 2.50 7.95
C GLY A 50 -18.28 2.09 8.64
N ARG A 51 -17.47 1.21 8.03
CA ARG A 51 -16.21 0.75 8.61
C ARG A 51 -15.12 1.79 8.35
N GLN A 52 -14.43 2.16 9.43
CA GLN A 52 -13.26 3.04 9.36
C GLN A 52 -11.99 2.23 9.20
N PHE A 53 -11.09 2.71 8.34
CA PHE A 53 -9.78 2.12 8.15
C PHE A 53 -8.74 3.17 7.74
N THR A 54 -7.47 2.79 7.86
CA THR A 54 -6.35 3.67 7.53
C THR A 54 -6.00 3.55 6.05
N VAL A 55 -5.70 4.69 5.42
CA VAL A 55 -5.07 4.76 4.11
C VAL A 55 -3.80 5.60 4.22
N LEU A 56 -2.68 5.10 3.72
CA LEU A 56 -1.42 5.84 3.65
C LEU A 56 -1.22 6.36 2.23
N ALA A 57 -0.73 7.58 2.09
CA ALA A 57 -0.40 8.16 0.79
C ALA A 57 1.09 8.48 0.70
N THR A 58 1.71 8.05 -0.40
CA THR A 58 3.12 8.31 -0.68
C THR A 58 3.38 9.82 -0.79
N PRO A 59 4.60 10.29 -0.49
CA PRO A 59 4.95 11.70 -0.56
C PRO A 59 4.68 12.34 -1.94
N ASP A 60 4.89 11.55 -3.00
CA ASP A 60 4.74 11.99 -4.39
C ASP A 60 3.30 11.97 -4.92
N SER A 61 2.32 11.56 -4.10
CA SER A 61 0.96 11.39 -4.58
C SER A 61 0.20 12.73 -4.69
N GLU A 62 0.00 13.18 -5.92
CA GLU A 62 -0.87 14.33 -6.24
C GLU A 62 -2.35 14.06 -5.97
N ALA A 63 -2.74 12.79 -5.76
CA ALA A 63 -4.13 12.39 -5.49
C ALA A 63 -4.71 13.06 -4.24
N LEU A 64 -3.85 13.54 -3.34
CA LEU A 64 -4.22 14.25 -2.12
C LEU A 64 -4.75 15.68 -2.35
N LEU A 65 -4.56 16.27 -3.54
CA LEU A 65 -5.01 17.63 -3.86
C LEU A 65 -6.55 17.72 -3.99
N GLY A 66 -7.20 16.63 -4.39
CA GLY A 66 -8.66 16.58 -4.56
C GLY A 66 -9.44 16.24 -3.29
N LEU A 67 -8.75 15.84 -2.23
CA LEU A 67 -9.37 15.33 -1.00
C LEU A 67 -9.89 16.45 -0.11
N LYS A 68 -11.12 16.27 0.36
CA LYS A 68 -11.78 17.18 1.30
C LYS A 68 -12.39 16.38 2.45
N THR A 69 -12.05 16.74 3.68
CA THR A 69 -12.62 16.15 4.90
C THR A 69 -14.14 16.33 4.93
N GLY A 70 -14.86 15.29 5.37
CA GLY A 70 -16.31 15.19 5.36
C GLY A 70 -16.92 15.05 3.96
N GLY A 71 -16.11 14.84 2.93
CA GLY A 71 -16.57 14.58 1.57
C GLY A 71 -16.41 13.11 1.21
N THR A 72 -17.34 12.61 0.40
CA THR A 72 -17.23 11.29 -0.25
C THR A 72 -16.39 11.39 -1.51
N HIS A 73 -15.40 10.50 -1.62
CA HIS A 73 -14.46 10.41 -2.72
C HIS A 73 -14.41 8.97 -3.21
N ARG A 74 -14.29 8.81 -4.54
CA ARG A 74 -13.94 7.55 -5.17
C ARG A 74 -12.43 7.51 -5.34
N ILE A 75 -11.81 6.50 -4.75
CA ILE A 75 -10.40 6.18 -4.90
C ILE A 75 -10.33 5.03 -5.88
N SER A 76 -9.66 5.25 -7.02
CA SER A 76 -9.45 4.22 -8.02
C SER A 76 -7.99 3.77 -8.03
N GLY A 77 -7.77 2.45 -8.03
CA GLY A 77 -6.44 1.87 -7.96
C GLY A 77 -5.77 1.96 -6.58
N LEU A 78 -6.54 1.91 -5.49
CA LEU A 78 -6.04 1.82 -4.12
C LEU A 78 -5.33 0.49 -3.93
N LEU A 79 -4.06 0.50 -3.54
CA LEU A 79 -3.30 -0.73 -3.29
C LEU A 79 -3.62 -1.28 -1.88
N GLY A 80 -4.11 -2.51 -1.81
CA GLY A 80 -4.32 -3.21 -0.55
C GLY A 80 -3.00 -3.73 0.03
N ALA A 81 -2.79 -3.51 1.32
CA ALA A 81 -1.68 -4.09 2.07
C ALA A 81 -2.24 -4.82 3.31
N VAL A 82 -1.92 -6.10 3.43
CA VAL A 82 -2.29 -6.93 4.59
C VAL A 82 -1.02 -7.21 5.39
N PRO A 83 -0.86 -6.60 6.58
CA PRO A 83 0.26 -6.89 7.46
C PRO A 83 0.32 -8.39 7.81
N LEU A 84 1.48 -9.01 7.58
CA LEU A 84 1.79 -10.32 8.12
C LEU A 84 2.22 -10.13 9.56
N THR A 85 1.61 -10.88 10.47
CA THR A 85 2.07 -10.95 11.86
C THR A 85 3.42 -11.66 11.85
N SER A 86 4.46 -10.90 12.23
CA SER A 86 5.87 -11.31 12.37
C SER A 86 6.03 -12.81 12.65
N GLY A 87 6.52 -13.58 11.68
CA GLY A 87 6.41 -15.04 11.76
C GLY A 87 7.55 -15.87 11.18
N ASP A 88 8.29 -15.39 10.19
CA ASP A 88 9.37 -16.19 9.60
C ASP A 88 10.71 -15.48 9.77
N ASP A 89 11.39 -15.82 10.87
CA ASP A 89 12.83 -15.60 10.97
C ASP A 89 13.51 -16.55 9.99
N ILE A 90 13.95 -15.99 8.86
CA ILE A 90 14.64 -16.74 7.81
C ILE A 90 16.13 -16.96 8.12
N GLY A 91 16.65 -16.42 9.24
CA GLY A 91 18.05 -16.53 9.65
C GLY A 91 19.05 -15.83 8.71
N ALA A 92 18.57 -15.14 7.67
CA ALA A 92 19.41 -14.44 6.70
C ALA A 92 19.76 -13.03 7.20
N VAL A 93 20.98 -12.59 6.86
CA VAL A 93 21.50 -11.28 7.23
C VAL A 93 21.65 -10.39 6.01
N CYS A 94 21.43 -9.11 6.20
CA CYS A 94 21.55 -8.10 5.16
C CYS A 94 23.03 -7.93 4.79
N PRO A 95 23.39 -8.03 3.50
CA PRO A 95 24.78 -7.88 3.07
C PRO A 95 25.32 -6.46 3.30
N ASP A 96 24.45 -5.43 3.30
CA ASP A 96 24.89 -4.05 3.43
C ASP A 96 25.21 -3.63 4.87
N CYS A 97 24.46 -4.13 5.86
CA CYS A 97 24.56 -3.66 7.24
C CYS A 97 24.65 -4.77 8.30
N GLY A 98 24.56 -6.05 7.89
CA GLY A 98 24.53 -7.19 8.80
C GLY A 98 23.24 -7.35 9.60
N GLY A 99 22.23 -6.48 9.38
CA GLY A 99 20.94 -6.55 10.07
C GLY A 99 20.09 -7.74 9.63
N GLN A 100 19.13 -8.15 10.46
CA GLN A 100 18.27 -9.29 10.16
C GLN A 100 17.34 -9.01 8.97
N LEU A 101 17.22 -9.96 8.05
CA LEU A 101 16.27 -9.92 6.95
C LEU A 101 14.95 -10.56 7.37
N ARG A 102 13.86 -9.99 6.87
CA ARG A 102 12.52 -10.57 6.94
C ARG A 102 11.95 -10.73 5.52
N PRO A 103 10.94 -11.59 5.33
CA PRO A 103 10.15 -11.59 4.10
C PRO A 103 9.60 -10.20 3.81
N GLY A 104 9.67 -9.78 2.54
CA GLY A 104 9.06 -8.53 2.12
C GLY A 104 7.53 -8.60 2.11
N GLN A 105 6.92 -7.43 2.28
CA GLN A 105 5.48 -7.24 2.28
C GLN A 105 5.09 -6.19 1.24
N VAL A 106 3.81 -6.14 0.85
CA VAL A 106 3.35 -5.19 -0.19
C VAL A 106 3.60 -3.73 0.21
N VAL A 107 3.52 -3.42 1.51
CA VAL A 107 3.90 -2.10 2.03
C VAL A 107 5.35 -1.72 1.68
N ASP A 108 6.25 -2.71 1.63
CA ASP A 108 7.66 -2.48 1.31
C ASP A 108 7.88 -2.13 -0.16
N ALA A 109 6.97 -2.51 -1.05
CA ALA A 109 6.98 -2.10 -2.45
C ALA A 109 6.59 -0.61 -2.62
N ALA A 110 5.82 -0.05 -1.68
CA ALA A 110 5.35 1.34 -1.73
C ALA A 110 6.42 2.38 -1.31
N GLY A 111 7.53 1.94 -0.72
CA GLY A 111 8.68 2.77 -0.37
C GLY A 111 8.94 2.83 1.13
N ALA A 112 10.19 3.14 1.50
CA ALA A 112 10.67 3.08 2.89
C ALA A 112 9.87 3.98 3.83
N ALA A 113 9.52 5.21 3.39
CA ALA A 113 8.72 6.13 4.19
C ALA A 113 7.33 5.55 4.52
N VAL A 114 6.70 4.82 3.60
CA VAL A 114 5.38 4.19 3.83
C VAL A 114 5.50 3.02 4.79
N THR A 115 6.52 2.16 4.64
CA THR A 115 6.80 1.08 5.60
C THR A 115 7.03 1.64 7.00
N GLN A 116 7.86 2.69 7.12
CA GLN A 116 8.13 3.35 8.40
C GLN A 116 6.85 3.94 9.01
N ALA A 117 6.01 4.61 8.21
CA ALA A 117 4.73 5.14 8.68
C ALA A 117 3.80 4.03 9.17
N ALA A 118 3.72 2.91 8.45
CA ALA A 118 2.91 1.76 8.87
C ALA A 118 3.40 1.17 10.19
N SER A 119 4.72 1.04 10.38
CA SER A 119 5.31 0.57 11.64
C SER A 119 5.09 1.55 12.80
N GLN A 120 5.29 2.86 12.59
CA GLN A 120 5.07 3.89 13.61
C GLN A 120 3.60 3.95 14.08
N LEU A 121 2.66 3.64 13.18
CA LEU A 121 1.23 3.60 13.49
C LEU A 121 0.76 2.24 14.02
N SER A 122 1.64 1.23 14.05
CA SER A 122 1.29 -0.16 14.40
C SER A 122 0.08 -0.66 13.59
N LEU A 123 0.15 -0.52 12.26
CA LEU A 123 -0.91 -1.03 11.38
C LEU A 123 -0.80 -2.55 11.29
N ASP A 124 -1.59 -3.24 12.11
CA ASP A 124 -1.68 -4.71 12.15
C ASP A 124 -2.90 -5.26 11.40
N GLU A 125 -3.80 -4.39 10.95
CA GLU A 125 -4.98 -4.71 10.13
C GLU A 125 -4.77 -4.29 8.66
N PRO A 126 -5.53 -4.88 7.70
CA PRO A 126 -5.52 -4.43 6.31
C PRO A 126 -5.68 -2.91 6.19
N PHE A 127 -4.89 -2.32 5.30
CA PHE A 127 -4.95 -0.88 5.04
C PHE A 127 -4.72 -0.59 3.56
N GLY A 128 -5.11 0.61 3.12
CA GLY A 128 -4.93 1.05 1.75
C GLY A 128 -3.68 1.90 1.55
N ILE A 129 -3.10 1.85 0.36
CA ILE A 129 -1.98 2.69 -0.06
C ILE A 129 -2.38 3.46 -1.33
N ILE A 130 -2.26 4.79 -1.25
CA ILE A 130 -2.36 5.71 -2.38
C ILE A 130 -0.93 5.98 -2.88
N ASP A 131 -0.63 5.53 -4.08
CA ASP A 131 0.64 5.79 -4.76
C ASP A 131 0.42 6.65 -6.02
N VAL A 132 1.47 6.77 -6.85
CA VAL A 132 1.42 7.52 -8.12
C VAL A 132 0.42 6.96 -9.14
N ARG A 133 0.00 5.69 -8.98
CA ARG A 133 -0.99 5.04 -9.86
C ARG A 133 -2.42 5.17 -9.33
N THR A 134 -2.58 5.64 -8.09
CA THR A 134 -3.90 5.84 -7.49
C THR A 134 -4.47 7.19 -7.90
N THR A 135 -5.75 7.22 -8.26
CA THR A 135 -6.46 8.46 -8.57
C THR A 135 -7.61 8.67 -7.61
N VAL A 136 -7.88 9.93 -7.26
CA VAL A 136 -8.95 10.28 -6.33
C VAL A 136 -9.87 11.30 -6.99
N ARG A 137 -11.17 11.03 -6.97
CA ARG A 137 -12.21 11.92 -7.51
C ARG A 137 -13.30 12.12 -6.48
N ARG A 138 -13.72 13.37 -6.30
CA ARG A 138 -14.85 13.69 -5.43
C ARG A 138 -16.16 13.22 -6.10
N VAL A 139 -16.96 12.47 -5.36
CA VAL A 139 -18.33 12.13 -5.80
C VAL A 139 -19.19 13.38 -5.59
N ARG A 140 -19.76 13.94 -6.66
CA ARG A 140 -20.77 15.00 -6.56
C ARG A 140 -22.14 14.32 -6.64
N ASP A 141 -23.09 14.74 -5.78
CA ASP A 141 -24.48 14.27 -5.75
C ASP A 141 -25.30 14.55 -7.04
N ASP A 142 -24.67 15.02 -8.11
CA ASP A 142 -25.39 15.42 -9.31
C ASP A 142 -25.64 14.22 -10.20
N ARG A 143 -26.92 13.83 -10.27
CA ARG A 143 -27.44 12.82 -11.17
C ARG A 143 -27.07 13.20 -12.61
N SER A 144 -26.42 12.27 -13.32
CA SER A 144 -26.08 12.30 -14.76
C SER A 144 -24.68 12.78 -15.18
N LEU A 145 -23.64 12.21 -14.59
CA LEU A 145 -22.41 11.97 -15.36
C LEU A 145 -22.22 10.48 -15.48
N VAL A 146 -22.57 9.98 -16.67
CA VAL A 146 -22.22 8.63 -17.12
C VAL A 146 -20.70 8.55 -17.06
N ASN A 147 -20.16 7.82 -16.08
CA ASN A 147 -18.73 7.61 -15.96
C ASN A 147 -18.38 6.36 -16.77
N ASP A 148 -18.40 6.46 -18.10
CA ASP A 148 -17.99 5.39 -19.03
C ASP A 148 -16.46 5.15 -19.04
N TRP A 149 -15.74 5.69 -18.05
CA TRP A 149 -14.32 5.44 -17.89
C TRP A 149 -14.11 4.31 -16.90
N THR A 150 -14.20 3.08 -17.40
CA THR A 150 -13.65 1.91 -16.72
C THR A 150 -12.15 1.88 -17.06
N PRO A 151 -11.25 2.15 -16.09
CA PRO A 151 -9.85 1.82 -16.31
C PRO A 151 -9.80 0.35 -16.70
N MET A 152 -9.04 0.01 -17.73
CA MET A 152 -8.76 -1.38 -18.03
C MET A 152 -8.28 -2.04 -16.72
N ASP A 153 -8.97 -3.08 -16.26
CA ASP A 153 -8.53 -3.96 -15.17
C ASP A 153 -7.23 -4.61 -15.64
N ASP A 154 -6.17 -3.83 -15.56
CA ASP A 154 -4.84 -4.32 -15.61
C ASP A 154 -4.68 -4.98 -14.25
N ASP A 155 -4.80 -6.31 -14.22
CA ASP A 155 -4.44 -7.26 -13.16
C ASP A 155 -2.97 -7.05 -12.73
N ARG A 156 -2.66 -5.84 -12.27
CA ARG A 156 -1.34 -5.39 -11.85
C ARG A 156 -1.31 -5.54 -10.35
N SER A 157 -1.40 -6.80 -9.93
CA SER A 157 -0.97 -7.18 -8.60
C SER A 157 0.46 -6.67 -8.39
N VAL A 158 0.70 -6.12 -7.22
CA VAL A 158 2.02 -5.70 -6.79
C VAL A 158 2.59 -6.85 -5.98
N SER A 159 3.63 -7.50 -6.50
CA SER A 159 4.38 -8.49 -5.73
C SER A 159 5.26 -7.77 -4.70
N PRO A 160 5.30 -8.27 -3.45
CA PRO A 160 6.26 -7.79 -2.48
C PRO A 160 7.70 -8.11 -2.93
N PRO A 161 8.71 -7.37 -2.44
CA PRO A 161 10.10 -7.80 -2.57
C PRO A 161 10.33 -9.12 -1.83
N ASP A 162 11.33 -9.90 -2.24
CA ASP A 162 11.63 -11.19 -1.61
C ASP A 162 11.99 -10.99 -0.13
N TYR A 163 12.96 -10.11 0.12
CA TYR A 163 13.44 -9.81 1.46
C TYR A 163 13.66 -8.33 1.70
N VAL A 164 13.48 -7.91 2.95
CA VAL A 164 13.71 -6.55 3.41
C VAL A 164 14.50 -6.59 4.71
N CYS A 165 15.54 -5.77 4.81
CA CYS A 165 16.29 -5.61 6.05
C CYS A 165 15.48 -4.82 7.07
N ALA A 166 15.31 -5.38 8.27
CA ALA A 166 14.63 -4.72 9.37
C ALA A 166 15.40 -3.50 9.93
N SER A 167 16.71 -3.43 9.68
CA SER A 167 17.58 -2.36 10.22
C SER A 167 17.76 -1.19 9.25
N CYS A 168 18.11 -1.45 7.98
CA CYS A 168 18.38 -0.40 6.99
C CYS A 168 17.27 -0.22 5.96
N GLY A 169 16.28 -1.12 5.90
CA GLY A 169 15.20 -1.05 4.91
C GLY A 169 15.61 -1.44 3.48
N CYS A 170 16.86 -1.87 3.25
CA CYS A 170 17.29 -2.37 1.94
C CYS A 170 16.45 -3.59 1.52
N ARG A 171 16.02 -3.58 0.26
CA ARG A 171 15.40 -4.74 -0.38
C ARG A 171 16.53 -5.65 -0.89
N VAL A 172 16.39 -6.95 -0.69
CA VAL A 172 17.38 -7.95 -1.13
C VAL A 172 16.65 -9.04 -1.89
N ASP A 173 17.13 -9.36 -3.08
CA ASP A 173 16.55 -10.42 -3.90
C ASP A 173 17.08 -11.79 -3.47
N ALA A 174 16.26 -12.85 -3.60
CA ALA A 174 16.67 -14.21 -3.19
C ALA A 174 17.90 -14.73 -3.96
N TYR A 175 18.17 -14.19 -5.14
CA TYR A 175 19.34 -14.53 -5.94
C TYR A 175 20.63 -13.95 -5.33
N GLU A 176 20.61 -12.69 -4.91
CA GLU A 176 21.77 -12.00 -4.30
C GLU A 176 22.20 -12.68 -2.99
N LEU A 177 21.24 -13.20 -2.22
CA LEU A 177 21.53 -13.96 -1.00
C LEU A 177 22.26 -15.28 -1.27
N ARG A 178 21.95 -15.95 -2.40
CA ARG A 178 22.63 -17.19 -2.76
C ARG A 178 24.07 -16.92 -3.19
N GLU A 179 24.31 -15.88 -3.99
CA GLU A 179 25.66 -15.50 -4.41
C GLU A 179 26.54 -15.10 -3.21
N ALA A 180 25.98 -14.38 -2.24
CA ALA A 180 26.70 -14.02 -1.01
C ALA A 180 27.11 -15.25 -0.20
N ALA A 181 26.21 -16.23 -0.03
CA ALA A 181 26.50 -17.47 0.69
C ALA A 181 27.53 -18.35 -0.04
N GLU A 182 27.48 -18.40 -1.37
CA GLU A 182 28.46 -19.14 -2.19
C GLU A 182 29.85 -18.48 -2.13
N THR A 183 29.92 -17.16 -2.09
CA THR A 183 31.18 -16.40 -1.99
C THR A 183 31.87 -16.61 -0.64
N ASP A 184 31.11 -16.61 0.46
CA ASP A 184 31.63 -16.87 1.81
C ASP A 184 32.21 -18.29 1.91
N GLN A 185 31.50 -19.28 1.35
CA GLN A 185 31.94 -20.68 1.32
C GLN A 185 33.19 -20.94 0.46
N MET A 186 33.45 -20.08 -0.54
CA MET A 186 34.69 -20.12 -1.34
C MET A 186 35.89 -19.47 -0.64
N LEU A 187 35.66 -18.54 0.29
CA LEU A 187 36.72 -17.87 1.07
C LEU A 187 37.19 -18.70 2.29
N GLU A 188 36.40 -19.69 2.70
CA GLU A 188 36.71 -20.61 3.81
C GLU A 188 37.49 -21.89 3.39
N ASN A 189 37.81 -22.08 2.09
CA ASN A 189 38.70 -23.16 1.58
C ASN A 189 40.08 -22.64 1.15
#